data_AF-A0A9W3ZZT4-F1
#
_entry.id   AF-A0A9W3ZZT4-F1
#
_cell.length_a   1.000
_cell.length_b   1.000
_cell.length_c   1.000
_cell.angle_alpha   90.00
_cell.angle_beta   90.00
_cell.angle_gamma   90.00
#
_symmetry.space_group_name_H-M   'P 1'
#
loop_
_entity.id
_entity.type
_entity.pdbx_description
1 polymer ?
#
loop_
_entity_poly.entity_id
_entity_poly.type
_entity_poly.pdbx_seq_one_letter_code
_entity_poly.pdbx_strand_id
1 'polypeptide(L)' 'MNSFYSQEELKQIGFLSVGKNVLVSKKASIYNPSAISVGNHVRIDDFCILSGKITCPST' A
#
# COMPACT_ATOMS: atom_id res chain seq x y z
N MET A 1 3.23 13.20 14.12
CA MET A 1 4.08 12.55 13.10
C MET A 1 3.30 11.38 12.53
N ASN A 2 2.95 11.41 11.24
CA ASN A 2 2.20 10.33 10.60
C ASN A 2 3.16 9.26 10.09
N SER A 3 2.96 8.02 10.53
CA SER A 3 3.74 6.85 10.07
C SER A 3 3.30 6.34 8.70
N PHE A 4 2.33 6.98 8.04
CA PHE A 4 1.77 6.57 6.76
C PHE A 4 2.39 7.33 5.59
N TYR A 5 2.46 6.68 4.44
CA TYR A 5 2.79 7.33 3.17
C TYR A 5 1.72 8.36 2.77
N SER A 6 2.15 9.47 2.15
CA SER A 6 1.25 10.39 1.45
C SER A 6 0.73 9.76 0.16
N GLN A 7 -0.31 10.33 -0.43
CA GLN A 7 -0.85 9.82 -1.70
C GLN A 7 0.18 9.90 -2.83
N GLU A 8 1.04 10.93 -2.81
CA GLU A 8 2.15 11.13 -3.74
C GLU A 8 3.23 10.06 -3.53
N GLU A 9 3.61 9.78 -2.28
CA GLU A 9 4.56 8.71 -1.95
C GLU A 9 4.01 7.34 -2.37
N LEU A 10 2.72 7.06 -2.13
CA LEU A 10 2.06 5.82 -2.58
C LEU A 10 2.14 5.62 -4.11
N LYS A 11 2.00 6.70 -4.88
CA LYS A 11 2.15 6.65 -6.34
C LYS A 11 3.59 6.36 -6.78
N GLN A 12 4.57 6.75 -5.96
CA GLN A 12 5.99 6.51 -6.23
C GLN A 12 6.46 5.10 -5.86
N ILE A 13 5.73 4.38 -4.98
CA ILE A 13 6.07 2.99 -4.60
C ILE A 13 5.99 2.03 -5.81
N GLY A 14 5.17 2.35 -6.82
CA GLY A 14 5.04 1.52 -8.02
C GLY A 14 4.10 0.34 -7.84
N PHE A 15 3.03 0.50 -7.05
CA PHE A 15 1.93 -0.46 -7.01
C PHE A 15 1.34 -0.69 -8.41
N LEU A 16 0.84 -1.90 -8.67
CA LEU A 16 0.07 -2.18 -9.88
C LEU A 16 -1.15 -1.25 -10.00
N SER A 17 -1.82 -1.01 -8.86
CA SER A 17 -2.89 -0.03 -8.71
C SER A 17 -3.03 0.35 -7.23
N VAL A 18 -3.34 1.62 -6.96
CA VAL A 18 -3.65 2.13 -5.62
C VAL A 18 -4.90 2.99 -5.66
N GLY A 19 -5.87 2.65 -4.82
CA GLY A 19 -7.14 3.36 -4.70
C GLY A 19 -7.05 4.68 -3.93
N LYS A 20 -8.22 5.16 -3.51
CA LYS A 20 -8.40 6.36 -2.69
C LYS A 20 -8.49 5.99 -1.21
N ASN A 21 -8.11 6.93 -0.34
CA ASN A 21 -8.13 6.75 1.12
C ASN A 21 -7.34 5.51 1.56
N VAL A 22 -6.16 5.31 0.95
CA VAL A 22 -5.26 4.21 1.28
C VAL A 22 -4.23 4.70 2.30
N LEU A 23 -4.08 3.96 3.39
CA LEU A 23 -3.12 4.25 4.44
C LEU A 23 -2.12 3.10 4.52
N VAL A 24 -0.90 3.29 4.03
CA VAL A 24 0.17 2.29 4.16
C VAL A 24 1.24 2.84 5.07
N SER A 25 1.58 2.09 6.12
CA SER A 25 2.68 2.45 7.00
C SER A 25 4.02 2.42 6.28
N LYS A 26 4.86 3.42 6.55
CA LYS A 26 6.28 3.47 6.13
C LYS A 26 7.12 2.37 6.77
N LYS A 27 6.62 1.70 7.80
CA LYS A 27 7.25 0.53 8.42
C LYS A 27 6.76 -0.80 7.84
N ALA A 28 5.86 -0.77 6.87
CA ALA A 28 5.50 -1.98 6.12
C ALA A 28 6.62 -2.31 5.12
N SER A 29 6.92 -3.59 4.98
CA SER A 29 7.85 -4.08 3.96
C SER A 29 7.07 -4.53 2.73
N ILE A 30 7.38 -3.97 1.57
CA ILE A 30 6.65 -4.21 0.32
C ILE A 30 7.63 -4.74 -0.72
N TYR A 31 7.39 -5.98 -1.17
CA TYR A 31 8.21 -6.66 -2.16
C TYR A 31 7.40 -6.89 -3.42
N ASN A 32 7.99 -6.56 -4.57
CA ASN A 32 7.34 -6.61 -5.89
C ASN A 32 6.03 -5.79 -5.95
N PRO A 33 6.06 -4.47 -5.66
CA PRO A 33 4.87 -3.62 -5.63
C PRO A 33 4.11 -3.62 -6.98
N SER A 34 4.81 -3.81 -8.10
CA SER A 34 4.21 -3.92 -9.44
C SER A 34 3.27 -5.12 -9.62
N ALA A 35 3.24 -6.07 -8.68
CA ALA A 35 2.29 -7.18 -8.66
C ALA A 35 1.18 -7.02 -7.60
N ILE A 36 1.16 -5.88 -6.90
CA ILE A 36 0.27 -5.60 -5.78
C ILE A 36 -0.75 -4.53 -6.17
N SER A 37 -2.04 -4.86 -6.03
CA SER A 37 -3.15 -3.93 -6.24
C SER A 37 -3.86 -3.65 -4.92
N VAL A 38 -4.06 -2.37 -4.60
CA VAL A 38 -4.74 -1.91 -3.38
C VAL A 38 -5.99 -1.13 -3.74
N GLY A 39 -7.15 -1.57 -3.25
CA GLY A 39 -8.45 -0.93 -3.43
C GLY A 39 -8.64 0.37 -2.64
N ASN A 40 -9.89 0.83 -2.51
CA ASN A 40 -10.24 2.01 -1.73
C ASN A 40 -10.42 1.68 -0.24
N HIS A 41 -10.18 2.66 0.63
CA HIS A 41 -10.35 2.56 2.09
C HIS A 41 -9.55 1.40 2.73
N VAL A 42 -8.36 1.12 2.21
CA VAL A 42 -7.47 0.08 2.74
C VAL A 42 -6.47 0.69 3.71
N ARG A 43 -6.23 -0.01 4.83
CA ARG A 43 -5.18 0.35 5.79
C ARG A 43 -4.23 -0.83 6.00
N ILE A 44 -2.93 -0.57 5.88
CA ILE A 44 -1.82 -1.48 6.13
C ILE A 44 -0.95 -0.84 7.22
N ASP A 45 -0.88 -1.47 8.38
CA ASP A 45 -0.19 -0.94 9.56
C ASP A 45 1.29 -1.37 9.62
N ASP A 46 1.97 -0.92 10.68
CA ASP A 46 3.39 -1.16 10.93
C ASP A 46 3.73 -2.67 10.90
N PHE A 47 4.91 -3.00 10.36
CA PHE A 47 5.48 -4.36 10.34
C PHE A 47 4.73 -5.40 9.51
N CYS A 48 3.71 -4.99 8.74
CA CYS A 48 3.14 -5.85 7.70
C CYS A 48 4.18 -6.13 6.61
N ILE A 49 4.18 -7.35 6.09
CA ILE A 49 4.99 -7.75 4.94
C ILE A 49 4.06 -8.14 3.80
N LEU A 50 4.16 -7.44 2.68
CA LEU A 50 3.48 -7.76 1.44
C LEU A 50 4.51 -8.25 0.44
N SER A 51 4.37 -9.48 -0.03
CA SER A 51 5.30 -10.08 -1.00
C SER A 51 4.57 -10.93 -2.02
N GLY A 52 4.86 -10.69 -3.30
CA GLY A 52 4.29 -11.44 -4.42
C GLY A 52 3.04 -10.78 -5.00
N LYS A 53 2.17 -11.59 -5.61
CA LYS A 53 0.95 -11.13 -6.27
C LYS A 53 -0.20 -11.02 -5.27
N ILE A 54 -0.55 -9.79 -4.88
CA ILE A 54 -1.55 -9.52 -3.84
C ILE A 54 -2.61 -8.58 -4.40
N THR A 55 -3.88 -8.87 -4.09
CA THR A 55 -5.00 -7.98 -4.41
C THR A 55 -5.78 -7.69 -3.13
N CYS A 56 -5.72 -6.45 -2.66
CA CYS A 56 -6.56 -5.97 -1.56
C CYS A 56 -7.83 -5.34 -2.16
N PRO A 57 -9.03 -5.91 -1.94
CA PRO A 57 -10.27 -5.33 -2.42
C PRO A 57 -10.63 -4.02 -1.69
N SER A 58 -11.59 -3.27 -2.23
CA SER A 58 -12.11 -2.08 -1.55
C SER A 58 -13.05 -2.49 -0.41
N THR A 59 -12.95 -1.78 0.71
CA THR A 59 -13.90 -1.85 1.83
C THR A 59 -14.82 -0.63 1.89
#